data_AF-A0A7D8UJF9-F1
#
_entry.id   AF-A0A7D8UJF9-F1
#
_cell.length_a   1.000
_cell.length_b   1.000
_cell.length_c   1.000
_cell.angle_alpha   90.00
_cell.angle_beta   90.00
_cell.angle_gamma   90.00
#
_symmetry.space_group_name_H-M   'P 1'
#
loop_
_entity.id
_entity.type
_entity.pdbx_description
1 polymer ?
#
loop_
_entity_poly.entity_id
_entity_poly.type
_entity_poly.pdbx_seq_one_letter_code
_entity_poly.pdbx_strand_id
1 'polypeptide(L)'
;MSRRTVHLDAPPSEAARAAAAMFGVELRVRRARTPTARPQARAIARALHRTLAPGTVAALVGPSGSGKSAALHALRTLAHTHARPVVEPRAPRPGVAPIDAVRGDLARRLRTLTGAGLADATAFARPARTLSDGERWRLALAIALDRAERAPDPRPRNAANVRTPVLLLADEFGATLDPVTARTVAALAARRVRTLPHAAIVVATGRDALAGAMRPDVLVRLELDGRWRIDTRQPGRDA
;
A
#
# COMPACT_ATOMS: atom_id res chain seq x y z
N MET A 1 -25.35 30.13 13.49
CA MET A 1 -24.50 29.65 12.38
C MET A 1 -23.34 28.86 12.96
N SER A 2 -23.19 27.58 12.61
CA SER A 2 -22.07 26.75 13.09
C SER A 2 -20.78 27.20 12.40
N ARG A 3 -19.80 27.71 13.17
CA ARG A 3 -18.47 28.05 12.64
C ARG A 3 -17.77 26.77 12.20
N ARG A 4 -17.42 26.69 10.91
CA ARG A 4 -16.72 25.54 10.34
C ARG A 4 -15.24 25.63 10.73
N THR A 5 -14.69 24.59 11.37
CA THR A 5 -13.27 24.55 11.76
C THR A 5 -12.48 23.67 10.80
N VAL A 6 -11.31 24.14 10.35
CA VAL A 6 -10.36 23.39 9.54
C VAL A 6 -9.09 23.16 10.35
N HIS A 7 -8.66 21.90 10.43
CA HIS A 7 -7.46 21.49 11.15
C HIS A 7 -6.27 21.41 10.21
N LEU A 8 -5.16 22.03 10.59
CA LEU A 8 -3.93 22.10 9.81
C LEU A 8 -2.81 21.35 10.53
N ASP A 9 -1.96 20.67 9.77
CA ASP A 9 -0.78 19.98 10.32
C ASP A 9 0.46 20.91 10.43
N ALA A 10 0.37 22.13 9.89
CA ALA A 10 1.40 23.16 9.96
C ALA A 10 0.74 24.55 10.15
N PRO A 11 1.50 25.58 10.59
CA PRO A 11 1.00 26.95 10.69
C PRO A 11 0.48 27.45 9.34
N PRO A 12 -0.74 28.05 9.28
CA PRO A 12 -1.25 28.60 8.03
C PRO A 12 -0.43 29.81 7.59
N SER A 13 -0.29 29.96 6.27
CA SER A 13 0.19 31.21 5.66
C SER A 13 -0.78 32.36 5.95
N GLU A 14 -0.31 33.58 5.77
CA GLU A 14 -1.14 34.78 5.92
C GLU A 14 -2.34 34.78 4.97
N ALA A 15 -2.12 34.42 3.70
CA ALA A 15 -3.19 34.27 2.72
C ALA A 15 -4.25 33.24 3.14
N ALA A 16 -3.85 32.11 3.72
CA ALA A 16 -4.78 31.10 4.20
C ALA A 16 -5.64 31.60 5.38
N ARG A 17 -5.03 32.37 6.30
CA ARG A 17 -5.76 33.02 7.41
C ARG A 17 -6.77 34.05 6.91
N ALA A 18 -6.37 34.90 5.97
CA ALA A 18 -7.23 35.91 5.38
C ALA A 18 -8.45 35.27 4.69
N ALA A 19 -8.22 34.26 3.83
CA ALA A 19 -9.29 33.53 3.16
C ALA A 19 -10.24 32.86 4.17
N ALA A 20 -9.70 32.16 5.18
CA ALA A 20 -10.54 31.49 6.18
C ALA A 20 -11.41 32.48 6.98
N ALA A 21 -10.87 33.64 7.32
CA ALA A 21 -11.62 34.71 8.00
C ALA A 21 -12.79 35.21 7.14
N MET A 22 -12.59 35.43 5.83
CA MET A 22 -13.65 35.87 4.91
C MET A 22 -14.84 34.90 4.86
N PHE A 23 -14.60 33.60 5.02
CA PHE A 23 -15.63 32.57 5.00
C PHE A 23 -16.10 32.13 6.41
N GLY A 24 -15.69 32.83 7.47
CA GLY A 24 -16.06 32.49 8.85
C GLY A 24 -15.53 31.11 9.30
N VAL A 25 -14.42 30.67 8.71
CA VAL A 25 -13.77 29.39 8.97
C VAL A 25 -12.65 29.59 9.99
N GLU A 26 -12.66 28.81 11.07
CA GLU A 26 -11.59 28.83 12.06
C GLU A 26 -10.46 27.87 11.65
N LEU A 27 -9.23 28.36 11.61
CA LEU A 27 -8.05 27.52 11.37
C LEU A 27 -7.42 27.10 12.70
N ARG A 28 -7.29 25.79 12.93
CA ARG A 28 -6.60 25.24 14.11
C ARG A 28 -5.42 24.40 13.72
N VAL A 29 -4.22 24.82 14.12
CA VAL A 29 -3.01 23.99 14.01
C VAL A 29 -3.11 22.85 15.01
N ARG A 30 -3.05 21.61 14.54
CA ARG A 30 -2.94 20.45 15.42
C ARG A 30 -1.61 20.55 16.16
N ARG A 31 -1.64 20.59 17.49
CA ARG A 31 -0.42 20.29 18.28
C ARG A 31 0.10 18.95 17.79
N ALA A 32 1.36 18.90 17.39
CA ALA A 32 2.04 17.67 16.98
C ALA A 32 2.00 16.68 18.15
N ARG A 33 0.92 15.90 18.22
CA ARG A 33 0.94 14.65 18.94
C ARG A 33 1.85 13.78 18.10
N THR A 34 3.00 13.39 18.65
CA THR A 34 3.71 12.19 18.19
C THR A 34 2.63 11.15 17.92
N PRO A 35 2.44 10.66 16.69
CA PRO A 35 1.30 9.83 16.37
C PRO A 35 1.47 8.52 17.13
N THR A 36 0.97 8.47 18.35
CA THR A 36 0.70 7.22 19.04
C THR A 36 -0.37 6.57 18.18
N ALA A 37 0.06 5.64 17.33
CA ALA A 37 -0.86 4.87 16.50
C ALA A 37 -2.04 4.46 17.40
N ARG A 38 -3.26 4.84 16.99
CA ARG A 38 -4.48 4.58 17.77
C ARG A 38 -4.45 3.12 18.26
N PRO A 39 -4.90 2.79 19.48
CA PRO A 39 -4.82 1.43 20.02
C PRO A 39 -5.30 0.35 19.03
N GLN A 40 -6.36 0.66 18.27
CA GLN A 40 -6.87 -0.13 17.16
C GLN A 40 -5.83 -0.38 16.05
N ALA A 41 -5.14 0.65 15.55
CA ALA A 41 -4.12 0.52 14.50
C ALA A 41 -2.97 -0.39 14.95
N ARG A 42 -2.54 -0.28 16.22
CA ARG A 42 -1.53 -1.19 16.81
C ARG A 42 -2.05 -2.62 16.95
N ALA A 43 -3.33 -2.82 17.23
CA ALA A 43 -3.94 -4.14 17.31
C ALA A 43 -4.00 -4.80 15.92
N ILE A 44 -4.46 -4.08 14.89
CA ILE A 44 -4.49 -4.54 13.50
C ILE A 44 -3.07 -4.88 13.02
N ALA A 45 -2.10 -4.00 13.26
CA ALA A 45 -0.71 -4.23 12.90
C ALA A 45 -0.15 -5.51 13.54
N ARG A 46 -0.41 -5.74 14.83
CA ARG A 46 0.02 -6.96 15.54
C ARG A 46 -0.66 -8.21 14.98
N ALA A 47 -1.95 -8.13 14.64
CA ALA A 47 -2.65 -9.25 14.02
C ALA A 47 -2.03 -9.60 12.66
N LEU A 48 -1.91 -8.62 11.75
CA LEU A 48 -1.29 -8.82 10.44
C LEU A 48 0.15 -9.34 10.55
N HIS A 49 0.97 -8.77 11.44
CA HIS A 49 2.36 -9.18 11.61
C HIS A 49 2.51 -10.66 12.03
N ARG A 50 1.54 -11.22 12.76
CA ARG A 50 1.50 -12.63 13.15
C ARG A 50 0.96 -13.55 12.05
N THR A 51 0.00 -13.07 11.26
CA THR A 51 -0.68 -13.90 10.26
C THR A 51 0.08 -13.97 8.92
N LEU A 52 0.83 -12.92 8.56
CA LEU A 52 1.47 -12.84 7.24
C LEU A 52 2.64 -13.82 7.12
N ALA A 53 2.56 -14.68 6.10
CA ALA A 53 3.60 -15.60 5.66
C ALA A 53 4.02 -15.28 4.20
N PRO A 54 5.12 -15.85 3.69
CA PRO A 54 5.44 -15.78 2.26
C PRO A 54 4.25 -16.22 1.39
N GLY A 55 4.01 -15.49 0.30
CA GLY A 55 2.90 -15.71 -0.63
C GLY A 55 1.54 -15.18 -0.17
N THR A 56 1.43 -14.70 1.07
CA THR A 56 0.16 -14.20 1.62
C THR A 56 -0.24 -12.85 1.01
N VAL A 57 -1.53 -12.74 0.67
CA VAL A 57 -2.18 -11.50 0.24
C VAL A 57 -3.14 -11.03 1.32
N ALA A 58 -2.91 -9.84 1.89
CA ALA A 58 -3.80 -9.22 2.86
C ALA A 58 -4.43 -7.93 2.32
N ALA A 59 -5.69 -7.69 2.67
CA ALA A 59 -6.41 -6.48 2.32
C ALA A 59 -7.00 -5.81 3.57
N LEU A 60 -6.76 -4.51 3.75
CA LEU A 60 -7.41 -3.64 4.72
C LEU A 60 -8.45 -2.81 3.96
N VAL A 61 -9.72 -3.03 4.28
CA VAL A 61 -10.86 -2.36 3.65
C VAL A 61 -11.66 -1.56 4.66
N GLY A 62 -12.34 -0.53 4.19
CA GLY A 62 -13.18 0.35 5.01
C GLY A 62 -13.28 1.76 4.43
N PRO A 63 -14.22 2.58 4.92
CA PRO A 63 -14.43 3.94 4.44
C PRO A 63 -13.23 4.86 4.68
N SER A 64 -13.18 6.01 4.00
CA SER A 64 -12.16 7.03 4.27
C SER A 64 -12.23 7.48 5.73
N GLY A 65 -11.09 7.68 6.39
CA GLY A 65 -11.03 8.04 7.81
C GLY A 65 -11.12 6.89 8.83
N SER A 66 -11.42 5.66 8.41
CA SER A 66 -11.45 4.44 9.28
C SER A 66 -10.10 4.03 9.88
N GLY A 67 -8.99 4.64 9.46
CA GLY A 67 -7.66 4.40 10.02
C GLY A 67 -6.81 3.35 9.30
N LYS A 68 -7.15 2.96 8.06
CA LYS A 68 -6.35 2.03 7.23
C LYS A 68 -4.88 2.45 7.11
N SER A 69 -4.60 3.70 6.71
CA SER A 69 -3.24 4.25 6.61
C SER A 69 -2.52 4.25 7.95
N ALA A 70 -3.24 4.52 9.05
CA ALA A 70 -2.66 4.44 10.41
C ALA A 70 -2.29 3.00 10.80
N ALA A 71 -3.10 2.01 10.41
CA ALA A 71 -2.81 0.59 10.63
C ALA A 71 -1.62 0.11 9.77
N LEU A 72 -1.54 0.50 8.49
CA LEU A 72 -0.39 0.23 7.63
C LEU A 72 0.89 0.87 8.20
N HIS A 73 0.81 2.12 8.66
CA HIS A 73 1.94 2.80 9.28
C HIS A 73 2.40 2.09 10.56
N ALA A 74 1.46 1.64 11.41
CA ALA A 74 1.78 0.86 12.60
C ALA A 74 2.42 -0.49 12.25
N LEU A 75 1.96 -1.16 11.18
CA LEU A 75 2.56 -2.40 10.68
C LEU A 75 3.98 -2.17 10.17
N ARG A 76 4.23 -1.09 9.44
CA ARG A 76 5.58 -0.68 8.99
C ARG A 76 6.52 -0.48 10.18
N THR A 77 6.09 0.27 11.20
CA THR A 77 6.89 0.50 12.41
C THR A 77 7.21 -0.82 13.10
N LEU A 78 6.21 -1.70 13.28
CA LEU A 78 6.40 -3.01 13.90
C LEU A 78 7.34 -3.90 13.07
N ALA A 79 7.22 -3.90 11.75
CA ALA A 79 8.11 -4.64 10.86
C ALA A 79 9.57 -4.20 11.02
N HIS A 80 9.83 -2.90 11.11
CA HIS A 80 11.17 -2.36 11.37
C HIS A 80 11.72 -2.80 12.74
N THR A 81 10.90 -2.76 13.79
CA THR A 81 11.30 -3.24 15.14
C THR A 81 11.72 -4.72 15.12
N HIS A 82 11.12 -5.53 14.25
CA HIS A 82 11.45 -6.94 14.07
C HIS A 82 12.41 -7.22 12.90
N ALA A 83 13.11 -6.20 12.39
CA ALA A 83 14.04 -6.31 11.26
C ALA A 83 13.45 -6.98 10.01
N ARG A 84 12.13 -6.90 9.80
CA ARG A 84 11.46 -7.39 8.59
C ARG A 84 11.56 -6.34 7.48
N PRO A 85 12.10 -6.67 6.29
CA PRO A 85 12.19 -5.70 5.20
C PRO A 85 10.80 -5.25 4.75
N VAL A 86 10.69 -3.95 4.49
CA VAL A 86 9.46 -3.32 4.00
C VAL A 86 9.75 -2.65 2.66
N VAL A 87 8.86 -2.89 1.69
CA VAL A 87 8.85 -2.26 0.38
C VAL A 87 7.51 -1.57 0.19
N GLU A 88 7.52 -0.37 -0.40
CA GLU A 88 6.32 0.40 -0.70
C GLU A 88 6.37 0.89 -2.15
N PRO A 89 5.23 0.94 -2.87
CA PRO A 89 5.13 1.69 -4.12
C PRO A 89 5.49 3.15 -3.86
N ARG A 90 6.50 3.65 -4.58
CA ARG A 90 6.94 5.05 -4.50
C ARG A 90 6.95 5.67 -5.88
N ALA A 91 6.79 6.99 -5.92
CA ALA A 91 6.88 7.75 -7.16
C ALA A 91 8.15 7.37 -7.94
N PRO A 92 8.03 6.96 -9.21
CA PRO A 92 9.18 6.61 -10.03
C PRO A 92 10.03 7.85 -10.30
N ARG A 93 11.32 7.63 -10.60
CA ARG A 93 12.23 8.73 -10.96
C ARG A 93 11.71 9.42 -12.23
N PRO A 94 11.44 10.74 -12.24
CA PRO A 94 10.76 11.42 -13.34
C PRO A 94 11.46 11.32 -14.70
N GLY A 95 12.79 11.18 -14.70
CA GLY A 95 13.63 11.07 -15.89
C GLY A 95 13.77 9.67 -16.48
N VAL A 96 13.37 8.63 -15.76
CA VAL A 96 13.66 7.24 -16.13
C VAL A 96 12.48 6.64 -16.88
N ALA A 97 12.75 5.93 -17.97
CA ALA A 97 11.73 5.20 -18.70
C ALA A 97 11.30 3.93 -17.92
N PRO A 98 10.02 3.51 -17.98
CA PRO A 98 9.55 2.32 -17.25
C PRO A 98 10.41 1.07 -17.48
N ILE A 99 10.87 0.85 -18.72
CA ILE A 99 11.69 -0.31 -19.05
C ILE A 99 13.03 -0.29 -18.30
N ASP A 100 13.57 0.89 -18.04
CA ASP A 100 14.85 1.11 -17.35
C ASP A 100 14.72 1.19 -15.82
N ALA A 101 13.51 1.38 -15.32
CA ALA A 101 13.24 1.41 -13.88
C ALA A 101 13.28 0.01 -13.23
N VAL A 102 13.19 -1.05 -14.04
CA VAL A 102 13.22 -2.46 -13.61
C VAL A 102 14.54 -3.10 -14.02
N ARG A 103 15.10 -3.97 -13.16
CA ARG A 103 16.39 -4.64 -13.44
C ARG A 103 16.23 -6.01 -14.10
N GLY A 104 17.29 -6.42 -14.78
CA GLY A 104 17.43 -7.74 -15.42
C GLY A 104 17.34 -7.68 -16.95
N ASP A 105 17.17 -8.86 -17.56
CA ASP A 105 16.96 -8.99 -19.00
C ASP A 105 15.61 -8.40 -19.45
N LEU A 106 15.45 -8.22 -20.77
CA LEU A 106 14.23 -7.65 -21.36
C LEU A 106 12.98 -8.44 -20.98
N ALA A 107 13.05 -9.77 -21.05
CA ALA A 107 11.91 -10.63 -20.76
C ALA A 107 11.43 -10.46 -19.32
N ARG A 108 12.34 -10.36 -18.35
CA ARG A 108 12.05 -10.08 -16.94
C ARG A 108 11.45 -8.69 -16.77
N ARG A 109 12.03 -7.66 -17.41
CA ARG A 109 11.49 -6.28 -17.33
C ARG A 109 10.05 -6.23 -17.81
N LEU A 110 9.77 -6.81 -18.98
CA LEU A 110 8.43 -6.90 -19.54
C LEU A 110 7.48 -7.64 -18.59
N ARG A 111 7.85 -8.84 -18.13
CA ARG A 111 7.02 -9.61 -17.17
C ARG A 111 6.68 -8.83 -15.90
N THR A 112 7.62 -8.08 -15.36
CA THR A 112 7.41 -7.25 -14.17
C THR A 112 6.44 -6.10 -14.44
N LEU A 113 6.63 -5.37 -15.54
CA LEU A 113 5.77 -4.23 -15.90
C LEU A 113 4.34 -4.70 -16.21
N THR A 114 4.20 -5.75 -17.03
CA THR A 114 2.90 -6.35 -17.35
C THR A 114 2.25 -6.97 -16.12
N GLY A 115 3.05 -7.52 -15.19
CA GLY A 115 2.57 -8.05 -13.89
C GLY A 115 1.98 -7.00 -12.96
N ALA A 116 2.22 -5.71 -13.21
CA ALA A 116 1.56 -4.59 -12.54
C ALA A 116 0.51 -3.91 -13.43
N GLY A 117 0.17 -4.50 -14.58
CA GLY A 117 -0.80 -3.99 -15.54
C GLY A 117 -0.30 -2.84 -16.41
N LEU A 118 1.01 -2.60 -16.48
CA LEU A 118 1.62 -1.67 -17.44
C LEU A 118 2.10 -2.47 -18.66
N ALA A 119 1.22 -2.61 -19.66
CA ALA A 119 1.42 -3.43 -20.85
C ALA A 119 1.30 -2.59 -22.14
N ASP A 120 1.90 -1.40 -22.14
CA ASP A 120 1.90 -0.47 -23.28
C ASP A 120 3.35 -0.19 -23.70
N ALA A 121 3.68 -0.57 -24.94
CA ALA A 121 5.01 -0.38 -25.51
C ALA A 121 5.40 1.10 -25.61
N THR A 122 4.44 2.00 -25.85
CA THR A 122 4.71 3.44 -25.94
C THR A 122 5.08 4.01 -24.58
N ALA A 123 4.43 3.55 -23.51
CA ALA A 123 4.75 3.94 -22.14
C ALA A 123 6.18 3.51 -21.77
N PHE A 124 6.64 2.33 -22.23
CA PHE A 124 7.93 1.76 -21.84
C PHE A 124 9.15 2.61 -22.17
N ALA A 125 9.10 3.37 -23.27
CA ALA A 125 10.23 4.18 -23.74
C ALA A 125 10.18 5.64 -23.25
N ARG A 126 9.02 6.11 -22.80
CA ARG A 126 8.82 7.51 -22.41
C ARG A 126 9.24 7.74 -20.95
N PRO A 127 9.80 8.91 -20.61
CA PRO A 127 10.22 9.18 -19.24
C PRO A 127 9.00 9.25 -18.30
N ALA A 128 9.16 8.76 -17.06
CA ALA A 128 8.06 8.62 -16.10
C ALA A 128 7.27 9.91 -15.81
N ARG A 129 7.88 11.09 -15.98
CA ARG A 129 7.18 12.39 -15.86
C ARG A 129 6.07 12.59 -16.88
N THR A 130 6.13 11.93 -18.02
CA THR A 130 5.15 12.08 -19.12
C THR A 130 3.98 11.09 -19.04
N LEU A 131 4.04 10.13 -18.12
CA LEU A 131 2.99 9.16 -17.89
C LEU A 131 1.74 9.82 -17.27
N SER A 132 0.58 9.20 -17.40
CA SER A 132 -0.60 9.51 -16.60
C SER A 132 -0.40 9.10 -15.12
N ASP A 133 -1.26 9.57 -14.21
CA ASP A 133 -1.23 9.13 -12.81
C ASP A 133 -1.43 7.62 -12.66
N GLY A 134 -2.31 7.04 -13.47
CA GLY A 134 -2.55 5.59 -13.46
C GLY A 134 -1.36 4.78 -13.98
N GLU A 135 -0.65 5.25 -15.00
CA GLU A 135 0.58 4.62 -15.47
C GLU A 135 1.73 4.78 -14.47
N ARG A 136 1.90 5.97 -13.87
CA ARG A 136 2.87 6.20 -12.80
C ARG A 136 2.63 5.28 -11.61
N TRP A 137 1.38 5.10 -11.20
CA TRP A 137 1.03 4.22 -10.09
C TRP A 137 1.32 2.75 -10.41
N ARG A 138 0.99 2.28 -11.63
CA ARG A 138 1.33 0.93 -12.10
C ARG A 138 2.85 0.71 -12.19
N LEU A 139 3.61 1.71 -12.64
CA LEU A 139 5.08 1.67 -12.62
C LEU A 139 5.63 1.61 -11.18
N ALA A 140 5.10 2.42 -10.27
CA ALA A 140 5.48 2.39 -8.86
C ALA A 140 5.26 1.01 -8.24
N LEU A 141 4.12 0.38 -8.54
CA LEU A 141 3.82 -0.99 -8.11
C LEU A 141 4.77 -2.02 -8.74
N ALA A 142 5.08 -1.91 -10.03
CA ALA A 142 6.03 -2.80 -10.72
C ALA A 142 7.42 -2.76 -10.08
N ILE A 143 7.94 -1.55 -9.80
CA ILE A 143 9.23 -1.35 -9.13
C ILE A 143 9.20 -1.94 -7.71
N ALA A 144 8.08 -1.79 -7.00
CA ALA A 144 7.93 -2.34 -5.65
C ALA A 144 7.89 -3.87 -5.65
N LEU A 145 7.19 -4.50 -6.60
CA LEU A 145 7.20 -5.96 -6.79
C LEU A 145 8.61 -6.49 -7.12
N ASP A 146 9.34 -5.82 -8.02
CA ASP A 146 10.72 -6.19 -8.37
C ASP A 146 11.68 -6.03 -7.18
N ARG A 147 11.51 -4.99 -6.37
CA ARG A 147 12.29 -4.82 -5.13
C ARG A 147 11.96 -5.87 -4.08
N ALA A 148 10.68 -6.21 -3.93
CA ALA A 148 10.24 -7.24 -2.99
C ALA A 148 10.78 -8.63 -3.40
N GLU A 149 10.85 -8.94 -4.69
CA GLU A 149 11.45 -10.18 -5.19
C GLU A 149 12.96 -10.26 -4.97
N ARG A 150 13.66 -9.12 -5.14
CA ARG A 150 15.12 -9.03 -5.03
C ARG A 150 15.61 -8.79 -3.60
N ALA A 151 14.70 -8.55 -2.67
CA ALA A 151 15.07 -8.38 -1.28
C ALA A 151 15.73 -9.67 -0.77
N PRO A 152 16.76 -9.57 0.09
CA PRO A 152 17.36 -10.75 0.67
C PRO A 152 16.32 -11.50 1.52
N ASP A 153 16.35 -12.84 1.46
CA ASP A 153 15.49 -13.69 2.29
C ASP A 153 15.74 -13.32 3.76
N PRO A 154 14.73 -12.83 4.51
CA PRO A 154 14.91 -12.27 5.84
C PRO A 154 15.15 -13.33 6.94
N ARG A 155 15.62 -14.54 6.59
CA ARG A 155 15.96 -15.58 7.57
C ARG A 155 16.95 -15.06 8.61
N PRO A 156 16.63 -15.11 9.90
CA PRO A 156 17.64 -14.97 10.94
C PRO A 156 18.60 -16.16 10.81
N ARG A 157 19.92 -15.91 10.86
CA ARG A 157 20.95 -16.97 10.80
C ARG A 157 20.82 -18.04 11.90
N ASN A 158 19.96 -17.83 12.92
CA ASN A 158 19.87 -18.65 14.13
C ASN A 158 18.44 -18.89 14.68
N ALA A 159 17.36 -18.66 13.92
CA ALA A 159 16.00 -18.84 14.42
C ALA A 159 15.28 -20.02 13.77
N ALA A 160 14.70 -20.88 14.60
CA ALA A 160 13.92 -22.05 14.21
C ALA A 160 12.79 -21.69 13.21
N ASN A 161 12.82 -22.33 12.04
CA ASN A 161 11.73 -22.70 11.11
C ASN A 161 10.61 -21.71 10.71
N VAL A 162 10.57 -20.46 11.20
CA VAL A 162 9.51 -19.50 10.84
C VAL A 162 10.02 -18.53 9.78
N ARG A 163 9.60 -18.74 8.52
CA ARG A 163 9.90 -17.81 7.41
C ARG A 163 9.09 -16.53 7.58
N THR A 164 9.76 -15.42 7.85
CA THR A 164 9.14 -14.09 7.81
C THR A 164 9.14 -13.57 6.37
N PRO A 165 8.05 -12.95 5.88
CA PRO A 165 8.06 -12.38 4.54
C PRO A 165 8.65 -10.96 4.51
N VAL A 166 9.19 -10.59 3.36
CA VAL A 166 9.33 -9.18 2.94
C VAL A 166 7.95 -8.61 2.76
N LEU A 167 7.66 -7.50 3.43
CA LEU A 167 6.33 -6.88 3.39
C LEU A 167 6.25 -5.82 2.29
N LEU A 168 5.43 -6.07 1.28
CA LEU A 168 5.02 -5.06 0.31
C LEU A 168 3.76 -4.36 0.84
N LEU A 169 3.90 -3.12 1.32
CA LEU A 169 2.79 -2.32 1.83
C LEU A 169 2.33 -1.35 0.75
N ALA A 170 1.06 -1.40 0.38
CA ALA A 170 0.50 -0.51 -0.64
C ALA A 170 -0.73 0.21 -0.09
N ASP A 171 -0.54 1.48 0.26
CA ASP A 171 -1.63 2.37 0.68
C ASP A 171 -2.36 2.96 -0.53
N GLU A 172 -3.62 3.36 -0.32
CA GLU A 172 -4.51 3.92 -1.36
C GLU A 172 -4.49 3.11 -2.68
N PHE A 173 -4.49 1.78 -2.56
CA PHE A 173 -4.27 0.91 -3.71
C PHE A 173 -5.36 1.11 -4.78
N GLY A 174 -4.91 1.44 -5.98
CA GLY A 174 -5.76 1.67 -7.14
C GLY A 174 -6.68 2.90 -7.03
N ALA A 175 -6.36 3.86 -6.16
CA ALA A 175 -7.17 5.08 -5.99
C ALA A 175 -7.17 5.96 -7.26
N THR A 176 -6.06 6.03 -7.98
CA THR A 176 -5.91 6.82 -9.23
C THR A 176 -6.31 6.06 -10.49
N LEU A 177 -6.75 4.80 -10.36
CA LEU A 177 -7.13 3.94 -11.47
C LEU A 177 -8.65 3.93 -11.64
N ASP A 178 -9.11 3.83 -12.90
CA ASP A 178 -10.49 3.51 -13.17
C ASP A 178 -10.87 2.13 -12.54
N PRO A 179 -12.15 1.89 -12.23
CA PRO A 179 -12.56 0.67 -11.52
C PRO A 179 -12.15 -0.64 -12.20
N VAL A 180 -12.18 -0.70 -13.55
CA VAL A 180 -11.91 -1.92 -14.31
C VAL A 180 -10.41 -2.22 -14.31
N THR A 181 -9.58 -1.22 -14.60
CA THR A 181 -8.13 -1.33 -14.51
C THR A 181 -7.68 -1.65 -13.09
N ALA A 182 -8.27 -1.01 -12.08
CA ALA A 182 -7.93 -1.26 -10.68
C ALA A 182 -8.16 -2.73 -10.28
N ARG A 183 -9.29 -3.33 -10.69
CA ARG A 183 -9.58 -4.76 -10.45
C ARG A 183 -8.56 -5.68 -11.14
N THR A 184 -8.21 -5.35 -12.38
CA THR A 184 -7.21 -6.12 -13.13
C THR A 184 -5.85 -6.06 -12.44
N VAL A 185 -5.38 -4.87 -12.10
CA VAL A 185 -4.08 -4.71 -11.41
C VAL A 185 -4.07 -5.38 -10.03
N ALA A 186 -5.18 -5.30 -9.29
CA ALA A 186 -5.36 -6.02 -8.03
C ALA A 186 -5.15 -7.54 -8.20
N ALA A 187 -5.80 -8.15 -9.19
CA ALA A 187 -5.67 -9.58 -9.48
C ALA A 187 -4.25 -9.94 -9.94
N LEU A 188 -3.63 -9.13 -10.80
CA LEU A 188 -2.26 -9.32 -11.28
C LEU A 188 -1.24 -9.26 -10.13
N ALA A 189 -1.34 -8.25 -9.26
CA ALA A 189 -0.47 -8.08 -8.11
C ALA A 189 -0.59 -9.25 -7.12
N ALA A 190 -1.83 -9.67 -6.81
CA ALA A 190 -2.08 -10.80 -5.94
C ALA A 190 -1.52 -12.10 -6.53
N ARG A 191 -1.73 -12.36 -7.82
CA ARG A 191 -1.14 -13.52 -8.52
C ARG A 191 0.39 -13.46 -8.48
N ARG A 192 0.98 -12.29 -8.72
CA ARG A 192 2.43 -12.12 -8.71
C ARG A 192 3.01 -12.43 -7.33
N VAL A 193 2.44 -11.89 -6.25
CA VAL A 193 2.94 -12.10 -4.89
C VAL A 193 2.88 -13.57 -4.47
N ARG A 194 1.84 -14.31 -4.88
CA ARG A 194 1.76 -15.76 -4.63
C ARG A 194 2.87 -16.57 -5.29
N THR A 195 3.46 -16.05 -6.37
CA THR A 195 4.61 -16.68 -7.04
C THR A 195 5.96 -16.23 -6.48
N LEU A 196 5.98 -15.26 -5.55
CA LEU A 196 7.22 -14.78 -4.94
C LEU A 196 7.63 -15.68 -3.77
N PRO A 197 8.92 -16.05 -3.67
CA PRO A 197 9.37 -17.06 -2.71
C PRO A 197 9.36 -16.60 -1.24
N HIS A 198 9.43 -15.29 -0.98
CA HIS A 198 9.60 -14.73 0.37
C HIS A 198 8.85 -13.41 0.59
N ALA A 199 7.87 -13.05 -0.25
CA ALA A 199 7.16 -11.78 -0.15
C ALA A 199 5.70 -11.98 0.26
N ALA A 200 5.14 -11.00 0.98
CA ALA A 200 3.72 -10.88 1.27
C ALA A 200 3.27 -9.45 0.92
N ILE A 201 2.02 -9.27 0.53
CA ILE A 201 1.46 -7.94 0.22
C ILE A 201 0.35 -7.59 1.19
N VAL A 202 0.35 -6.33 1.63
CA VAL A 202 -0.73 -5.75 2.42
C VAL A 202 -1.24 -4.52 1.69
N VAL A 203 -2.47 -4.61 1.20
CA VAL A 203 -3.14 -3.54 0.46
C VAL A 203 -4.12 -2.81 1.38
N ALA A 204 -4.05 -1.49 1.46
CA ALA A 204 -5.14 -0.68 1.99
C ALA A 204 -5.93 -0.04 0.85
N THR A 205 -7.24 -0.18 0.88
CA THR A 205 -8.12 0.41 -0.13
C THR A 205 -9.47 0.78 0.45
N GLY A 206 -10.09 1.83 -0.10
CA GLY A 206 -11.49 2.17 0.18
C GLY A 206 -12.48 1.43 -0.73
N ARG A 207 -11.99 0.58 -1.63
CA ARG A 207 -12.78 -0.06 -2.69
C ARG A 207 -12.90 -1.56 -2.41
N ASP A 208 -14.01 -1.97 -1.82
CA ASP A 208 -14.28 -3.37 -1.46
C ASP A 208 -14.17 -4.33 -2.66
N ALA A 209 -14.55 -3.88 -3.86
CA ALA A 209 -14.43 -4.65 -5.09
C ALA A 209 -12.99 -5.08 -5.41
N LEU A 210 -11.98 -4.32 -4.97
CA LEU A 210 -10.57 -4.69 -5.17
C LEU A 210 -10.17 -5.85 -4.28
N ALA A 211 -10.66 -5.91 -3.03
CA ALA A 211 -10.43 -7.07 -2.18
C ALA A 211 -11.01 -8.34 -2.84
N GLY A 212 -12.22 -8.28 -3.41
CA GLY A 212 -12.78 -9.40 -4.18
C GLY A 212 -11.86 -9.88 -5.32
N ALA A 213 -11.30 -8.95 -6.11
CA ALA A 213 -10.39 -9.28 -7.21
C ALA A 213 -9.05 -9.87 -6.74
N MET A 214 -8.53 -9.45 -5.59
CA MET A 214 -7.29 -9.99 -5.03
C MET A 214 -7.45 -11.39 -4.45
N ARG A 215 -8.68 -11.76 -4.03
CA ARG A 215 -8.97 -12.93 -3.20
C ARG A 215 -7.97 -12.98 -2.03
N PRO A 216 -8.04 -12.11 -1.01
CA PRO A 216 -7.02 -12.01 0.04
C PRO A 216 -7.11 -13.19 1.00
N ASP A 217 -5.98 -13.75 1.39
CA ASP A 217 -5.88 -14.77 2.43
C ASP A 217 -6.22 -14.19 3.81
N VAL A 218 -6.01 -12.87 3.99
CA VAL A 218 -6.38 -12.13 5.19
C VAL A 218 -7.16 -10.88 4.81
N LEU A 219 -8.43 -10.79 5.21
CA LEU A 219 -9.25 -9.60 5.04
C LEU A 219 -9.45 -8.91 6.38
N VAL A 220 -9.01 -7.66 6.50
CA VAL A 220 -9.27 -6.81 7.66
C VAL A 220 -10.29 -5.76 7.25
N ARG A 221 -11.43 -5.74 7.93
CA ARG A 221 -12.49 -4.74 7.73
C ARG A 221 -12.48 -3.74 8.88
N LEU A 222 -12.41 -2.45 8.57
CA LEU A 222 -12.39 -1.36 9.53
C LEU A 222 -13.67 -0.53 9.40
N GLU A 223 -14.28 -0.22 10.53
CA GLU A 223 -15.46 0.64 10.64
C GLU A 223 -15.06 2.06 11.12
N LEU A 224 -15.93 3.06 10.91
CA LEU A 224 -15.66 4.45 11.33
C LEU A 224 -15.66 4.64 12.85
N ASP A 225 -16.37 3.78 13.59
CA ASP A 225 -16.45 3.81 15.05
C ASP A 225 -15.28 3.11 15.75
N GLY A 226 -14.29 2.64 14.97
CA GLY A 226 -13.11 1.97 15.50
C GLY A 226 -13.27 0.47 15.72
N ARG A 227 -14.44 -0.11 15.42
CA ARG A 227 -14.56 -1.58 15.32
C ARG A 227 -13.78 -2.08 14.12
N TRP A 228 -13.27 -3.30 14.23
CA TRP A 228 -12.61 -3.99 13.14
C TRP A 228 -12.80 -5.49 13.28
N ARG A 229 -12.70 -6.19 12.14
CA ARG A 229 -12.74 -7.65 12.06
C ARG A 229 -11.61 -8.13 11.15
N ILE A 230 -11.15 -9.35 11.41
CA ILE A 230 -10.14 -10.03 10.61
C ILE A 230 -10.66 -11.41 10.24
N ASP A 231 -10.71 -11.69 8.94
CA ASP A 231 -11.12 -12.96 8.39
C ASP A 231 -9.91 -13.58 7.68
N THR A 232 -9.49 -14.76 8.12
CA THR A 232 -8.37 -15.49 7.52
C THR A 232 -8.92 -16.70 6.76
N ARG A 233 -8.65 -16.78 5.46
CA ARG A 233 -8.94 -17.99 4.68
C ARG A 233 -7.85 -19.02 4.99
N GLN A 234 -8.26 -20.21 5.43
CA GLN A 234 -7.33 -21.32 5.60
C GLN A 234 -6.80 -21.73 4.22
N PRO A 235 -5.47 -21.88 4.05
CA PRO A 235 -4.92 -22.42 2.81
C PRO A 235 -5.32 -23.90 2.69
N GLY A 236 -6.15 -24.23 1.68
CA GLY A 236 -6.38 -25.62 1.26
C GLY A 236 -7.82 -26.16 1.31
N ARG A 237 -8.83 -25.46 0.77
CA ARG A 237 -10.17 -26.07 0.55
C ARG A 237 -10.80 -25.92 -0.84
N ASP A 238 -10.10 -25.30 -1.78
CA ASP A 238 -10.49 -25.36 -3.20
C ASP A 238 -9.34 -26.07 -3.95
N ALA A 239 -9.35 -27.41 -3.86
CA ALA A 239 -8.62 -28.29 -4.77
C ALA A 239 -9.46 -28.47 -6.04
#